data_AF-A0A167IVI5-F1
#
_entry.id   AF-A0A167IVI5-F1
#
_cell.length_a   1.000
_cell.length_b   1.000
_cell.length_c   1.000
_cell.angle_alpha   90.00
_cell.angle_beta   90.00
_cell.angle_gamma   90.00
#
_symmetry.space_group_name_H-M   'P 1'
#
loop_
_entity.id
_entity.type
_entity.pdbx_description
1 polymer ?
#
loop_
_entity_poly.entity_id
_entity_poly.type
_entity_poly.pdbx_seq_one_letter_code
_entity_poly.pdbx_strand_id
1 'polypeptide(L)'
;MARAHEPPPRAGFPIDTDPHATDPPLLKDNSQFKTYRTSRFEYPDLRVFFRPHVKAAELPRTPAPLPLIVCIPGLGGSVAQFYPLLSSLVDLAPCLSVDFPGGGRSRYAVTSWDAYTPKALVEVLELVIEDHRDKRHDQGIILIGHSMGTMLAVQLASTSAPLESGLSKYVVAVVAVCPTAGPPDKQKSSRLRRLFWIPGWIFSLWRVWDGIGGPYSPSVSRFVGEGPDVELRVMQYRFNQQSRTPVWRRMAYGALPVYEHGKATGGLPGLDTWAEVEVPIYLIAGEDDHLTPPGEVRKILQKLDRHTHRSKIDDKHTNHEDQTLSSSSPTQVSSQPSGKSRDDTEGSLAKDDTSTHQADDDPSTPSESPAFVPEQPAHPTPVVQSFIMPSPANHALLYMPRFSRVLAGLISDFLAHHVTQRLSLAWQLQYLSREGKWDVKNLNKWKSVAPVSEEIGPEGYPIFRAIKTLREADNVHCPSEFVQNWSSVVKDVIDISKDQPVYDPRGLERGGVHYHKFPTVSKIPPQPNEVESFIQLVDRIRNAQKERADREGWEHPEKCVVGVHCHYGFNRTGYFIVCYLVERCGFSVQGAIELFAQARPNGIRHSHFLDRLRL
;
A
#
# COMPACT_ATOMS: atom_id res chain seq x y z
N MET A 1 35.85 27.93 16.28
CA MET A 1 34.70 28.80 15.95
C MET A 1 33.45 27.94 15.94
N ALA A 2 32.67 27.99 17.02
CA ALA A 2 31.41 27.27 17.14
C ALA A 2 30.37 27.94 16.22
N ARG A 3 29.81 27.19 15.27
CA ARG A 3 28.64 27.65 14.50
C ARG A 3 27.49 27.78 15.49
N ALA A 4 27.01 29.01 15.67
CA ALA A 4 25.80 29.30 16.42
C ALA A 4 24.65 28.49 15.83
N HIS A 5 23.94 27.74 16.68
CA HIS A 5 22.66 27.13 16.34
C HIS A 5 21.71 28.25 15.89
N GLU A 6 21.30 28.23 14.62
CA GLU A 6 20.16 29.02 14.17
C GLU A 6 18.93 28.60 14.99
N PRO A 7 18.13 29.57 15.48
CA PRO A 7 16.90 29.24 16.20
C PRO A 7 15.92 28.54 15.23
N PRO A 8 15.11 27.58 15.72
CA PRO A 8 14.11 26.93 14.88
C PRO A 8 13.13 28.00 14.34
N PRO A 9 12.70 27.90 13.09
CA PRO A 9 11.76 28.86 12.52
C PRO A 9 10.48 28.91 13.37
N ARG A 10 10.19 30.05 13.98
CA ARG A 10 8.95 30.28 14.74
C ARG A 10 7.94 31.04 13.91
N ALA A 11 6.85 30.32 13.62
CA ALA A 11 5.44 30.70 13.51
C ALA A 11 4.81 29.89 12.36
N GLY A 12 4.93 28.56 12.44
CA GLY A 12 4.14 27.68 11.58
C GLY A 12 2.65 27.82 11.93
N PHE A 13 1.80 27.74 10.91
CA PHE A 13 0.35 27.63 11.06
C PHE A 13 -0.02 26.65 12.19
N PRO A 14 -1.14 26.88 12.92
CA PRO A 14 -1.57 25.98 13.98
C PRO A 14 -1.69 24.55 13.41
N ILE A 15 -0.88 23.63 13.92
CA ILE A 15 -0.92 22.23 13.52
C ILE A 15 -2.14 21.62 14.18
N ASP A 16 -3.13 21.26 13.36
CA ASP A 16 -4.28 20.52 13.85
C ASP A 16 -3.84 19.12 14.32
N THR A 17 -4.18 18.81 15.57
CA THR A 17 -3.88 17.56 16.24
C THR A 17 -5.15 16.81 16.66
N ASP A 18 -6.34 17.37 16.44
CA ASP A 18 -7.59 16.70 16.74
C ASP A 18 -7.77 15.48 15.81
N PRO A 19 -7.89 14.26 16.36
CA PRO A 19 -8.08 13.06 15.55
C PRO A 19 -9.41 13.06 14.77
N HIS A 20 -10.38 13.91 15.09
CA HIS A 20 -11.60 14.04 14.30
C HIS A 20 -11.42 14.96 13.10
N ALA A 21 -10.81 16.13 13.30
CA ALA A 21 -10.55 17.10 12.24
C ALA A 21 -9.50 16.61 11.22
N THR A 22 -8.53 15.81 11.68
CA THR A 22 -7.43 15.30 10.84
C THR A 22 -7.68 13.92 10.23
N ASP A 23 -8.90 13.36 10.39
CA ASP A 23 -9.23 12.03 9.90
C ASP A 23 -9.41 12.03 8.37
N PRO A 24 -8.59 11.28 7.61
CA PRO A 24 -8.66 11.32 6.16
C PRO A 24 -9.95 10.69 5.62
N PRO A 25 -10.46 11.14 4.45
CA PRO A 25 -11.75 10.71 3.90
C PRO A 25 -11.92 9.20 3.81
N LEU A 26 -10.90 8.48 3.31
CA LEU A 26 -10.94 7.01 3.21
C LEU A 26 -11.27 6.36 4.55
N LEU A 27 -10.63 6.81 5.63
CA LEU A 27 -10.86 6.23 6.93
C LEU A 27 -12.18 6.70 7.53
N LYS A 28 -12.56 7.98 7.34
CA LYS A 28 -13.82 8.53 7.83
C LYS A 28 -15.03 7.82 7.21
N ASP A 29 -14.99 7.58 5.91
CA ASP A 29 -16.10 7.01 5.13
C ASP A 29 -16.25 5.49 5.32
N ASN A 30 -15.23 4.82 5.86
CA ASN A 30 -15.17 3.36 5.99
C ASN A 30 -14.85 2.90 7.43
N SER A 31 -15.00 3.78 8.42
CA SER A 31 -14.91 3.41 9.83
C SER A 31 -16.29 3.32 10.48
N GLN A 32 -16.48 2.31 11.31
CA GLN A 32 -17.62 2.17 12.20
C GLN A 32 -17.14 2.12 13.65
N PHE A 33 -18.00 2.51 14.58
CA PHE A 33 -17.76 2.37 16.02
C PHE A 33 -18.59 1.21 16.53
N LYS A 34 -17.93 0.15 17.00
CA LYS A 34 -18.57 -1.09 17.45
C LYS A 34 -18.11 -1.46 18.86
N THR A 35 -18.98 -2.13 19.60
CA THR A 35 -18.67 -2.68 20.93
C THR A 35 -18.30 -4.15 20.81
N TYR A 36 -17.17 -4.54 21.39
CA TYR A 36 -16.74 -5.94 21.45
C TYR A 36 -16.63 -6.39 22.91
N ARG A 37 -17.08 -7.62 23.18
CA ARG A 37 -17.08 -8.22 24.52
C ARG A 37 -16.25 -9.49 24.50
N THR A 38 -15.20 -9.51 25.30
CA THR A 38 -14.47 -10.75 25.63
C THR A 38 -15.05 -11.35 26.91
N SER A 39 -14.54 -12.51 27.33
CA SER A 39 -14.89 -13.12 28.62
C SER A 39 -14.51 -12.25 29.83
N ARG A 40 -13.63 -11.27 29.65
CA ARG A 40 -13.05 -10.45 30.74
C ARG A 40 -13.44 -8.97 30.67
N PHE A 41 -13.62 -8.42 29.47
CA PHE A 41 -13.78 -6.99 29.27
C PHE A 41 -14.80 -6.66 28.19
N GLU A 42 -15.48 -5.53 28.35
CA GLU A 42 -16.31 -4.92 27.32
C GLU A 42 -15.60 -3.66 26.81
N TYR A 43 -15.35 -3.61 25.51
CA TYR A 43 -14.70 -2.50 24.82
C TYR A 43 -15.72 -1.77 23.96
N PRO A 44 -16.41 -0.75 24.51
CA PRO A 44 -17.38 0.04 23.76
C PRO A 44 -16.69 1.01 22.81
N ASP A 45 -17.38 1.31 21.70
CA ASP A 45 -16.99 2.34 20.73
C ASP A 45 -15.55 2.19 20.21
N LEU A 46 -15.16 0.98 19.83
CA LEU A 46 -13.93 0.74 19.09
C LEU A 46 -14.11 1.16 17.64
N ARG A 47 -13.21 2.02 17.14
CA ARG A 47 -13.15 2.38 15.73
C ARG A 47 -12.59 1.20 14.95
N VAL A 48 -13.43 0.64 14.08
CA VAL A 48 -13.07 -0.43 13.13
C VAL A 48 -13.15 0.15 11.73
N PHE A 49 -12.01 0.23 11.04
CA PHE A 49 -11.95 0.52 9.62
C PHE A 49 -12.16 -0.79 8.85
N PHE A 50 -13.14 -0.82 7.97
CA PHE A 50 -13.34 -1.94 7.05
C PHE A 50 -13.73 -1.42 5.67
N ARG A 51 -12.91 -1.74 4.66
CA ARG A 51 -13.19 -1.44 3.26
C ARG A 51 -13.27 -2.75 2.47
N PRO A 52 -14.46 -3.16 2.01
CA PRO A 52 -14.56 -4.30 1.09
C PRO A 52 -13.90 -3.96 -0.25
N HIS A 53 -13.40 -4.97 -0.94
CA HIS A 53 -12.87 -4.78 -2.29
C HIS A 53 -14.00 -4.37 -3.25
N VAL A 54 -13.77 -3.33 -4.05
CA VAL A 54 -14.81 -2.68 -4.87
C VAL A 54 -15.40 -3.64 -5.91
N LYS A 55 -14.62 -4.64 -6.34
CA LYS A 55 -14.98 -5.66 -7.31
C LYS A 55 -15.04 -7.08 -6.74
N ALA A 56 -15.29 -7.23 -5.44
CA ALA A 56 -15.32 -8.53 -4.77
C ALA A 56 -16.41 -9.48 -5.29
N ALA A 57 -17.47 -8.97 -5.92
CA ALA A 57 -18.53 -9.79 -6.52
C ALA A 57 -18.14 -10.33 -7.90
N GLU A 58 -17.27 -9.62 -8.59
CA GLU A 58 -16.82 -9.92 -9.94
C GLU A 58 -15.54 -10.78 -9.99
N LEU A 59 -14.84 -10.93 -8.87
CA LEU A 59 -13.63 -11.74 -8.78
C LEU A 59 -13.91 -13.21 -8.39
N PRO A 60 -13.02 -14.16 -8.75
CA PRO A 60 -13.19 -15.57 -8.42
C PRO A 60 -13.30 -15.83 -6.91
N ARG A 61 -14.29 -16.65 -6.52
CA ARG A 61 -14.57 -17.02 -5.13
C ARG A 61 -14.28 -18.48 -4.79
N THR A 62 -13.83 -19.26 -5.77
CA THR A 62 -13.46 -20.67 -5.59
C THR A 62 -11.93 -20.80 -5.65
N PRO A 63 -11.27 -21.52 -4.72
CA PRO A 63 -11.86 -22.22 -3.58
C PRO A 63 -12.35 -21.28 -2.45
N ALA A 64 -11.83 -20.05 -2.39
CA ALA A 64 -12.20 -19.03 -1.42
C ALA A 64 -12.15 -17.62 -2.06
N PRO A 65 -12.81 -16.59 -1.49
CA PRO A 65 -12.68 -15.20 -1.93
C PRO A 65 -11.30 -14.63 -1.61
N LEU A 66 -10.97 -13.45 -2.14
CA LEU A 66 -9.70 -12.76 -1.85
C LEU A 66 -9.44 -12.70 -0.33
N PRO A 67 -8.20 -12.96 0.14
CA PRO A 67 -7.86 -12.85 1.54
C PRO A 67 -8.16 -11.48 2.14
N LEU A 68 -8.57 -11.44 3.41
CA LEU A 68 -8.75 -10.23 4.20
C LEU A 68 -7.40 -9.71 4.69
N ILE A 69 -7.00 -8.51 4.27
CA ILE A 69 -5.81 -7.83 4.78
C ILE A 69 -6.17 -7.16 6.11
N VAL A 70 -5.45 -7.50 7.18
CA VAL A 70 -5.64 -6.95 8.52
C VAL A 70 -4.40 -6.16 8.94
N CYS A 71 -4.53 -4.84 9.03
CA CYS A 71 -3.47 -3.94 9.47
C CYS A 71 -3.54 -3.72 10.99
N ILE A 72 -2.45 -4.01 11.71
CA ILE A 72 -2.39 -4.00 13.17
C ILE A 72 -1.43 -2.88 13.65
N PRO A 73 -1.95 -1.81 14.28
CA PRO A 73 -1.14 -0.71 14.82
C PRO A 73 -0.09 -1.12 15.85
N GLY A 74 0.96 -0.29 15.93
CA GLY A 74 1.99 -0.39 16.96
C GLY A 74 1.58 0.28 18.29
N LEU A 75 2.52 0.30 19.23
CA LEU A 75 2.32 0.92 20.54
C LEU A 75 2.05 2.43 20.38
N GLY A 76 0.89 2.87 20.87
CA GLY A 76 0.49 4.28 20.78
C GLY A 76 0.04 4.73 19.40
N GLY A 77 0.00 3.82 18.42
CA GLY A 77 -0.47 4.04 17.07
C GLY A 77 -1.98 3.93 16.92
N SER A 78 -2.44 4.15 15.70
CA SER A 78 -3.85 4.10 15.29
C SER A 78 -3.94 3.71 13.81
N VAL A 79 -5.15 3.43 13.32
CA VAL A 79 -5.42 3.18 11.90
C VAL A 79 -4.90 4.33 11.02
N ALA A 80 -4.85 5.56 11.54
CA ALA A 80 -4.38 6.73 10.79
C ALA A 80 -2.92 6.59 10.31
N GLN A 81 -2.06 5.87 11.04
CA GLN A 81 -0.68 5.62 10.61
C GLN A 81 -0.60 4.69 9.38
N PHE A 82 -1.61 3.84 9.19
CA PHE A 82 -1.73 2.96 8.03
C PHE A 82 -2.38 3.65 6.82
N TYR A 83 -2.91 4.87 6.94
CA TYR A 83 -3.66 5.51 5.85
C TYR A 83 -2.91 5.54 4.50
N PRO A 84 -1.62 5.90 4.42
CA PRO A 84 -0.89 5.89 3.15
C PRO A 84 -0.79 4.50 2.53
N LEU A 85 -0.55 3.47 3.35
CA LEU A 85 -0.50 2.08 2.91
C LEU A 85 -1.88 1.55 2.50
N LEU A 86 -2.90 1.78 3.33
CA LEU A 86 -4.29 1.39 3.07
C LEU A 86 -4.82 2.01 1.79
N SER A 87 -4.45 3.25 1.49
CA SER A 87 -4.84 3.92 0.24
C SER A 87 -4.36 3.20 -1.02
N SER A 88 -3.38 2.29 -0.89
CA SER A 88 -2.90 1.43 -1.98
C SER A 88 -3.44 0.00 -1.89
N LEU A 89 -3.56 -0.57 -0.68
CA LEU A 89 -3.95 -1.97 -0.49
C LEU A 89 -5.46 -2.24 -0.67
N VAL A 90 -6.32 -1.24 -0.44
CA VAL A 90 -7.78 -1.38 -0.61
C VAL A 90 -8.20 -1.70 -2.05
N ASP A 91 -7.30 -1.48 -3.01
CA ASP A 91 -7.48 -1.75 -4.44
C ASP A 91 -7.11 -3.19 -4.79
N LEU A 92 -6.50 -3.94 -3.86
CA LEU A 92 -6.03 -5.31 -4.07
C LEU A 92 -6.93 -6.32 -3.38
N ALA A 93 -7.45 -5.97 -2.20
CA ALA A 93 -8.15 -6.88 -1.32
C ALA A 93 -9.05 -6.13 -0.33
N PRO A 94 -10.05 -6.80 0.29
CA PRO A 94 -10.73 -6.22 1.44
C PRO A 94 -9.71 -5.95 2.56
N CYS A 95 -9.80 -4.76 3.18
CA CYS A 95 -8.87 -4.33 4.22
C CYS A 95 -9.60 -4.01 5.53
N LEU A 96 -9.02 -4.43 6.64
CA LEU A 96 -9.50 -4.26 8.01
C LEU A 96 -8.40 -3.64 8.87
N SER A 97 -8.75 -2.72 9.76
CA SER A 97 -7.85 -2.24 10.81
C SER A 97 -8.67 -1.72 12.00
N VAL A 98 -8.07 -1.66 13.18
CA VAL A 98 -8.75 -1.25 14.40
C VAL A 98 -7.89 -0.27 15.20
N ASP A 99 -8.51 0.78 15.72
CA ASP A 99 -7.91 1.55 16.80
C ASP A 99 -8.09 0.77 18.10
N PHE A 100 -6.98 0.38 18.74
CA PHE A 100 -7.05 -0.31 20.03
C PHE A 100 -7.87 0.46 21.08
N PRO A 101 -8.36 -0.19 22.15
CA PRO A 101 -9.15 0.46 23.19
C PRO A 101 -8.53 1.78 23.69
N GLY A 102 -9.23 2.90 23.52
CA GLY A 102 -8.74 4.22 23.90
C GLY A 102 -7.59 4.80 23.05
N GLY A 103 -7.07 4.08 22.05
CA GLY A 103 -6.15 4.58 21.03
C GLY A 103 -6.90 5.26 19.89
N GLY A 104 -6.23 6.15 19.14
CA GLY A 104 -6.84 6.89 18.04
C GLY A 104 -8.19 7.52 18.40
N ARG A 105 -9.24 7.15 17.66
CA ARG A 105 -10.63 7.61 17.88
C ARG A 105 -11.45 6.64 18.75
N SER A 106 -10.92 5.47 19.11
CA SER A 106 -11.60 4.53 20.02
C SER A 106 -11.82 5.13 21.40
N ARG A 107 -12.95 4.80 22.02
CA ARG A 107 -13.26 5.26 23.37
C ARG A 107 -12.36 4.61 24.40
N TYR A 108 -11.92 5.41 25.37
CA TYR A 108 -11.20 4.94 26.55
C TYR A 108 -12.19 4.69 27.69
N ALA A 109 -12.81 3.50 27.69
CA ALA A 109 -13.81 3.13 28.71
C ALA A 109 -13.26 2.16 29.78
N VAL A 110 -12.40 1.21 29.39
CA VAL A 110 -11.83 0.22 30.31
C VAL A 110 -10.52 0.75 30.87
N THR A 111 -10.42 0.87 32.19
CA THR A 111 -9.23 1.45 32.86
C THR A 111 -8.33 0.42 33.53
N SER A 112 -8.73 -0.86 33.53
CA SER A 112 -7.90 -1.97 34.01
C SER A 112 -6.63 -2.11 33.17
N TRP A 113 -5.48 -2.38 33.81
CA TRP A 113 -4.22 -2.59 33.08
C TRP A 113 -4.22 -3.91 32.29
N ASP A 114 -4.92 -4.92 32.80
CA ASP A 114 -5.02 -6.24 32.17
C ASP A 114 -5.68 -6.19 30.79
N ALA A 115 -6.59 -5.22 30.59
CA ALA A 115 -7.31 -4.98 29.35
C ALA A 115 -6.41 -4.50 28.19
N TYR A 116 -5.13 -4.23 28.48
CA TYR A 116 -4.11 -3.72 27.54
C TYR A 116 -2.92 -4.65 27.40
N THR A 117 -2.99 -5.85 27.98
CA THR A 117 -1.96 -6.88 27.76
C THR A 117 -2.02 -7.38 26.31
N PRO A 118 -0.89 -7.81 25.71
CA PRO A 118 -0.88 -8.40 24.38
C PRO A 118 -1.94 -9.49 24.18
N LYS A 119 -2.15 -10.34 25.20
CA LYS A 119 -3.21 -11.34 25.20
C LYS A 119 -4.61 -10.72 25.05
N ALA A 120 -4.97 -9.74 25.88
CA ALA A 120 -6.29 -9.09 25.81
C ALA A 120 -6.49 -8.32 24.49
N LEU A 121 -5.42 -7.73 23.94
CA LEU A 121 -5.47 -7.07 22.63
C LEU A 121 -5.65 -8.07 21.48
N VAL A 122 -5.02 -9.24 21.56
CA VAL A 122 -5.21 -10.35 20.61
C VAL A 122 -6.63 -10.91 20.67
N GLU A 123 -7.19 -11.10 21.88
CA GLU A 123 -8.59 -11.52 22.07
C GLU A 123 -9.57 -10.55 21.39
N VAL A 124 -9.37 -9.23 21.53
CA VAL A 124 -10.25 -8.26 20.86
C VAL A 124 -10.02 -8.21 19.35
N LEU A 125 -8.77 -8.35 18.89
CA LEU A 125 -8.44 -8.41 17.46
C LEU A 125 -9.11 -9.62 16.80
N GLU A 126 -9.06 -10.78 17.46
CA GLU A 126 -9.71 -12.01 17.01
C GLU A 126 -11.21 -11.79 16.79
N LEU A 127 -11.92 -11.21 17.77
CA LEU A 127 -13.35 -10.90 17.64
C LEU A 127 -13.64 -9.93 16.48
N VAL A 128 -12.81 -8.90 16.31
CA VAL A 128 -12.98 -7.92 15.23
C VAL A 128 -12.76 -8.55 13.86
N ILE A 129 -11.74 -9.40 13.71
CA ILE A 129 -11.43 -10.11 12.46
C ILE A 129 -12.56 -11.08 12.13
N GLU A 130 -13.00 -11.87 13.09
CA GLU A 130 -14.09 -12.83 12.91
C GLU A 130 -15.44 -12.14 12.63
N ASP A 131 -15.67 -10.90 13.07
CA ASP A 131 -16.89 -10.13 12.71
C ASP A 131 -16.91 -9.70 11.23
N HIS A 132 -15.75 -9.62 10.56
CA HIS A 132 -15.62 -9.09 9.19
C HIS A 132 -15.17 -10.12 8.14
N ARG A 133 -14.51 -11.19 8.56
CA ARG A 133 -14.11 -12.32 7.71
C ARG A 133 -15.34 -13.05 7.16
N ASP A 134 -15.31 -13.39 5.87
CA ASP A 134 -16.29 -14.29 5.28
C ASP A 134 -16.01 -15.75 5.68
N LYS A 135 -16.57 -16.13 6.84
CA LYS A 135 -16.39 -17.47 7.41
C LYS A 135 -17.03 -18.58 6.59
N ARG A 136 -18.08 -18.26 5.82
CA ARG A 136 -18.86 -19.25 5.07
C ARG A 136 -18.09 -19.80 3.89
N HIS A 137 -17.12 -19.03 3.39
CA HIS A 137 -16.31 -19.37 2.23
C HIS A 137 -14.82 -19.47 2.57
N ASP A 138 -14.50 -19.76 3.83
CA ASP A 138 -13.12 -19.99 4.30
C ASP A 138 -12.13 -18.89 3.88
N GLN A 139 -12.56 -17.62 3.94
CA GLN A 139 -11.72 -16.50 3.56
C GLN A 139 -10.43 -16.47 4.38
N GLY A 140 -9.29 -16.51 3.68
CA GLY A 140 -7.96 -16.41 4.27
C GLY A 140 -7.65 -15.00 4.81
N ILE A 141 -6.61 -14.88 5.62
CA ILE A 141 -6.25 -13.68 6.36
C ILE A 141 -4.77 -13.37 6.16
N ILE A 142 -4.47 -12.12 5.80
CA ILE A 142 -3.11 -11.60 5.72
C ILE A 142 -2.93 -10.61 6.86
N LEU A 143 -1.96 -10.86 7.74
CA LEU A 143 -1.70 -9.98 8.89
C LEU A 143 -0.55 -9.03 8.57
N ILE A 144 -0.79 -7.72 8.61
CA ILE A 144 0.23 -6.69 8.42
C ILE A 144 0.40 -5.92 9.74
N GLY A 145 1.46 -6.22 10.47
CA GLY A 145 1.77 -5.54 11.73
C GLY A 145 2.82 -4.44 11.57
N HIS A 146 2.75 -3.42 12.43
CA HIS A 146 3.84 -2.44 12.59
C HIS A 146 4.34 -2.37 14.03
N SER A 147 5.66 -2.35 14.22
CA SER A 147 6.26 -2.25 15.55
C SER A 147 5.70 -3.33 16.50
N MET A 148 5.16 -2.96 17.66
CA MET A 148 4.46 -3.88 18.58
C MET A 148 3.36 -4.71 17.89
N GLY A 149 2.67 -4.16 16.89
CA GLY A 149 1.63 -4.85 16.12
C GLY A 149 2.14 -6.06 15.34
N THR A 150 3.43 -6.11 15.00
CA THR A 150 4.07 -7.31 14.39
C THR A 150 4.01 -8.51 15.32
N MET A 151 4.19 -8.27 16.61
CA MET A 151 4.19 -9.33 17.63
C MET A 151 2.78 -9.85 17.87
N LEU A 152 1.77 -8.97 17.82
CA LEU A 152 0.37 -9.38 17.89
C LEU A 152 -0.05 -10.15 16.64
N ALA A 153 0.42 -9.77 15.45
CA ALA A 153 0.21 -10.51 14.21
C ALA A 153 0.78 -11.93 14.29
N VAL A 154 2.02 -12.07 14.77
CA VAL A 154 2.68 -13.37 14.97
C VAL A 154 1.93 -14.21 16.00
N GLN A 155 1.44 -13.61 17.08
CA GLN A 155 0.63 -14.32 18.07
C GLN A 155 -0.70 -14.82 17.50
N LEU A 156 -1.36 -14.05 16.62
CA LEU A 156 -2.58 -14.47 15.92
C LEU A 156 -2.31 -15.60 14.92
N ALA A 157 -1.10 -15.67 14.36
CA ALA A 157 -0.69 -16.69 13.39
C ALA A 157 -0.15 -17.98 14.04
N SER A 158 0.36 -17.92 15.27
CA SER A 158 0.94 -19.07 15.98
C SER A 158 -0.11 -20.14 16.30
N THR A 159 0.31 -21.41 16.24
CA THR A 159 -0.50 -22.59 16.54
C THR A 159 -0.35 -23.07 18.00
N SER A 160 0.67 -22.61 18.73
CA SER A 160 1.01 -23.10 20.08
C SER A 160 0.13 -22.55 21.20
N ALA A 161 -0.54 -21.41 20.97
CA ALA A 161 -1.55 -20.85 21.87
C ALA A 161 -2.86 -20.68 21.07
N PRO A 162 -3.55 -21.79 20.73
CA PRO A 162 -4.69 -21.74 19.84
C PRO A 162 -5.76 -20.83 20.43
N LEU A 163 -6.17 -19.88 19.60
CA LEU A 163 -7.27 -18.98 19.88
C LEU A 163 -8.60 -19.73 19.87
N GLU A 164 -9.61 -19.24 20.60
CA GLU A 164 -10.90 -19.93 20.74
C GLU A 164 -11.61 -20.13 19.38
N SER A 165 -11.46 -19.18 18.44
CA SER A 165 -12.04 -19.27 17.10
C SER A 165 -11.27 -20.19 16.14
N GLY A 166 -10.03 -20.56 16.46
CA GLY A 166 -9.13 -21.25 15.52
C GLY A 166 -8.67 -20.37 14.34
N LEU A 167 -8.67 -19.03 14.48
CA LEU A 167 -8.32 -18.06 13.44
C LEU A 167 -6.98 -18.35 12.73
N SER A 168 -5.99 -18.85 13.46
CA SER A 168 -4.63 -19.12 12.94
C SER A 168 -4.65 -20.04 11.72
N LYS A 169 -5.64 -20.95 11.60
CA LYS A 169 -5.83 -21.85 10.44
C LYS A 169 -6.12 -21.10 9.13
N TYR A 170 -6.67 -19.90 9.22
CA TYR A 170 -7.01 -19.08 8.06
C TYR A 170 -5.94 -18.03 7.76
N VAL A 171 -4.90 -17.89 8.59
CA VAL A 171 -3.79 -16.99 8.30
C VAL A 171 -2.99 -17.58 7.14
N VAL A 172 -2.81 -16.78 6.08
CA VAL A 172 -2.09 -17.19 4.86
C VAL A 172 -0.78 -16.43 4.65
N ALA A 173 -0.55 -15.33 5.37
CA ALA A 173 0.73 -14.62 5.41
C ALA A 173 0.84 -13.65 6.58
N VAL A 174 2.08 -13.35 6.95
CA VAL A 174 2.43 -12.30 7.93
C VAL A 174 3.44 -11.33 7.31
N VAL A 175 3.09 -10.04 7.28
CA VAL A 175 3.99 -8.95 6.92
C VAL A 175 4.30 -8.14 8.17
N ALA A 176 5.58 -8.02 8.49
CA ALA A 176 6.05 -7.36 9.69
C ALA A 176 6.89 -6.14 9.35
N VAL A 177 6.32 -4.95 9.56
CA VAL A 177 6.99 -3.67 9.31
C VAL A 177 7.59 -3.15 10.61
N CYS A 178 8.90 -2.89 10.60
CA CYS A 178 9.69 -2.51 11.78
C CYS A 178 9.49 -3.48 12.96
N PRO A 179 9.73 -4.80 12.79
CA PRO A 179 9.46 -5.77 13.85
C PRO A 179 10.48 -5.69 14.99
N THR A 180 10.07 -6.19 16.15
CA THR A 180 11.00 -6.51 17.25
C THR A 180 11.16 -8.02 17.38
N ALA A 181 12.35 -8.48 17.77
CA ALA A 181 12.64 -9.90 17.97
C ALA A 181 11.97 -10.47 19.22
N GLY A 182 11.56 -9.63 20.17
CA GLY A 182 10.94 -10.07 21.40
C GLY A 182 10.94 -9.01 22.49
N PRO A 183 10.43 -9.35 23.68
CA PRO A 183 10.38 -8.41 24.79
C PRO A 183 11.78 -8.03 25.30
N PRO A 184 11.92 -6.89 26.00
CA PRO A 184 13.17 -6.51 26.64
C PRO A 184 13.64 -7.54 27.68
N ASP A 185 14.96 -7.66 27.85
CA ASP A 185 15.58 -8.56 28.85
C ASP A 185 15.10 -8.32 30.30
N LYS A 186 15.39 -9.26 31.20
CA LYS A 186 14.95 -9.23 32.61
C LYS A 186 15.30 -7.92 33.32
N GLN A 187 16.49 -7.38 33.09
CA GLN A 187 16.95 -6.17 33.76
C GLN A 187 16.22 -4.93 33.23
N LYS A 188 16.12 -4.79 31.90
CA LYS A 188 15.38 -3.71 31.25
C LYS A 188 13.89 -3.76 31.58
N SER A 189 13.28 -4.94 31.53
CA SER A 189 11.87 -5.15 31.88
C SER A 189 11.59 -4.76 33.33
N SER A 190 12.42 -5.17 34.29
CA SER A 190 12.25 -4.77 35.70
C SER A 190 12.37 -3.25 35.90
N ARG A 191 13.34 -2.60 35.24
CA ARG A 191 13.53 -1.14 35.29
C ARG A 191 12.35 -0.39 34.69
N LEU A 192 11.90 -0.78 33.49
CA LEU A 192 10.76 -0.15 32.82
C LEU A 192 9.45 -0.36 33.59
N ARG A 193 9.23 -1.56 34.15
CA ARG A 193 8.08 -1.80 35.02
C ARG A 193 8.09 -0.87 36.22
N ARG A 194 9.24 -0.67 36.88
CA ARG A 194 9.39 0.30 37.99
C ARG A 194 9.12 1.75 37.55
N LEU A 195 9.60 2.15 36.37
CA LEU A 195 9.32 3.48 35.81
C LEU A 195 7.80 3.72 35.68
N PHE A 196 7.03 2.69 35.36
CA PHE A 196 5.57 2.78 35.27
C PHE A 196 4.84 2.84 36.62
N TRP A 197 5.53 2.82 37.77
CA TRP A 197 4.94 3.14 39.07
C TRP A 197 4.82 4.65 39.31
N ILE A 198 5.47 5.47 38.47
CA ILE A 198 5.39 6.93 38.57
C ILE A 198 3.92 7.39 38.42
N PRO A 199 3.41 8.28 39.30
CA PRO A 199 2.06 8.84 39.19
C PRO A 199 1.72 9.37 37.78
N GLY A 200 0.45 9.17 37.37
CA GLY A 200 -0.07 9.54 36.04
C GLY A 200 0.24 10.96 35.60
N TRP A 201 0.04 11.92 36.50
CA TRP A 201 0.24 13.33 36.24
C TRP A 201 1.72 13.68 36.00
N ILE A 202 2.66 13.09 36.77
CA ILE A 202 4.10 13.28 36.57
C ILE A 202 4.55 12.77 35.21
N PHE A 203 4.12 11.55 34.84
CA PHE A 203 4.45 11.00 33.53
C PHE A 203 3.87 11.82 32.37
N SER A 204 2.68 12.41 32.59
CA SER A 204 2.06 13.30 31.61
C SER A 204 2.86 14.60 31.46
N LEU A 205 3.33 15.19 32.56
CA LEU A 205 4.24 16.36 32.51
C LEU A 205 5.55 16.03 31.79
N TRP A 206 6.12 14.84 32.01
CA TRP A 206 7.31 14.40 31.28
C TRP A 206 7.06 14.27 29.77
N ARG A 207 5.92 13.68 29.35
CA ARG A 207 5.56 13.63 27.92
C ARG A 207 5.32 15.01 27.32
N VAL A 208 4.76 15.96 28.07
CA VAL A 208 4.62 17.36 27.63
C VAL A 208 5.99 17.99 27.44
N TRP A 209 6.91 17.80 28.40
CA TRP A 209 8.28 18.29 28.33
C TRP A 209 9.05 17.70 27.13
N ASP A 210 8.94 16.40 26.92
CA ASP A 210 9.56 15.67 25.79
C ASP A 210 8.96 16.07 24.42
N GLY A 211 7.75 16.63 24.42
CA GLY A 211 7.08 17.22 23.26
C GLY A 211 7.37 18.71 23.01
N ILE A 212 8.12 19.39 23.89
CA ILE A 212 8.52 20.79 23.68
C ILE A 212 9.36 20.88 22.40
N GLY A 213 9.01 21.82 21.52
CA GLY A 213 9.59 21.96 20.19
C GLY A 213 8.68 21.48 19.06
N GLY A 214 7.52 20.89 19.37
CA GLY A 214 6.52 20.53 18.37
C GLY A 214 7.04 19.46 17.39
N PRO A 215 6.93 19.67 16.07
CA PRO A 215 7.57 18.82 15.05
C PRO A 215 9.09 18.67 15.21
N TYR A 216 9.76 19.61 15.89
CA TYR A 216 11.20 19.55 16.14
C TYR A 216 11.56 19.08 17.56
N SER A 217 10.59 18.51 18.28
CA SER A 217 10.81 17.98 19.63
C SER A 217 11.62 16.68 19.64
N PRO A 218 12.32 16.36 20.75
CA PRO A 218 12.99 15.07 20.92
C PRO A 218 12.05 13.87 20.76
N SER A 219 10.78 14.00 21.15
CA SER A 219 9.77 12.95 20.96
C SER A 219 9.54 12.58 19.49
N VAL A 220 9.69 13.55 18.58
CA VAL A 220 9.54 13.37 17.13
C VAL A 220 10.83 12.85 16.52
N SER A 221 11.97 13.48 16.82
CA SER A 221 13.27 13.07 16.26
C SER A 221 13.62 11.61 16.59
N ARG A 222 13.16 11.07 17.73
CA ARG A 222 13.35 9.65 18.07
C ARG A 222 12.69 8.66 17.10
N PHE A 223 11.63 9.07 16.40
CA PHE A 223 10.91 8.23 15.44
C PHE A 223 11.40 8.46 14.01
N VAL A 224 11.57 9.72 13.63
CA VAL A 224 11.77 10.13 12.22
C VAL A 224 13.19 10.62 11.92
N GLY A 225 14.08 10.61 12.91
CA GLY A 225 15.44 11.15 12.82
C GLY A 225 15.50 12.68 12.84
N GLU A 226 16.70 13.22 12.66
CA GLU A 226 16.95 14.68 12.57
C GLU A 226 16.80 15.23 11.14
N GLY A 227 16.18 14.46 10.24
CA GLY A 227 16.00 14.83 8.84
C GLY A 227 15.10 16.07 8.65
N PRO A 228 15.23 16.78 7.51
CA PRO A 228 14.52 18.03 7.25
C PRO A 228 13.06 17.85 6.77
N ASP A 229 12.55 16.61 6.67
CA ASP A 229 11.19 16.33 6.15
C ASP A 229 10.11 16.87 7.10
N VAL A 230 9.63 18.09 6.81
CA VAL A 230 8.66 18.80 7.64
C VAL A 230 7.31 18.07 7.68
N GLU A 231 6.86 17.51 6.56
CA GLU A 231 5.57 16.81 6.48
C GLU A 231 5.56 15.58 7.38
N LEU A 232 6.61 14.76 7.29
CA LEU A 232 6.81 13.60 8.16
C LEU A 232 6.84 13.98 9.64
N ARG A 233 7.57 15.04 10.00
CA ARG A 233 7.69 15.52 11.37
C ARG A 233 6.35 16.03 11.93
N VAL A 234 5.57 16.72 11.11
CA VAL A 234 4.22 17.18 11.47
C VAL A 234 3.29 15.99 11.70
N MET A 235 3.33 14.97 10.83
CA MET A 235 2.56 13.73 11.01
C MET A 235 2.93 13.01 12.31
N GLN A 236 4.22 12.81 12.57
CA GLN A 236 4.67 12.17 13.81
C GLN A 236 4.26 12.97 15.05
N TYR A 237 4.41 14.30 15.02
CA TYR A 237 3.98 15.17 16.12
C TYR A 237 2.48 15.01 16.39
N ARG A 238 1.66 15.00 15.34
CA ARG A 238 0.22 14.77 15.42
C ARG A 238 -0.09 13.43 16.08
N PHE A 239 0.54 12.33 15.64
CA PHE A 239 0.33 11.01 16.25
C PHE A 239 0.76 10.97 17.72
N ASN A 240 1.85 11.65 18.08
CA ASN A 240 2.28 11.76 19.49
C ASN A 240 1.20 12.44 20.35
N GLN A 241 0.57 13.51 19.86
CA GLN A 241 -0.49 14.25 20.55
C GLN A 241 -1.80 13.45 20.64
N GLN A 242 -2.13 12.67 19.61
CA GLN A 242 -3.31 11.80 19.58
C GLN A 242 -3.17 10.57 20.49
N SER A 243 -1.93 10.21 20.86
CA SER A 243 -1.65 9.06 21.72
C SER A 243 -1.90 9.40 23.20
N ARG A 244 -3.01 8.89 23.76
CA ARG A 244 -3.39 9.13 25.16
C ARG A 244 -2.42 8.47 26.15
N THR A 245 -1.79 9.26 27.01
CA THR A 245 -0.86 8.78 28.06
C THR A 245 -1.37 7.60 28.90
N PRO A 246 -2.62 7.61 29.45
CA PRO A 246 -3.08 6.48 30.25
C PRO A 246 -3.20 5.17 29.46
N VAL A 247 -3.51 5.25 28.17
CA VAL A 247 -3.64 4.08 27.27
C VAL A 247 -2.24 3.59 26.88
N TRP A 248 -1.39 4.49 26.40
CA TRP A 248 -0.02 4.19 26.01
C TRP A 248 0.75 3.48 27.14
N ARG A 249 0.64 3.99 28.37
CA ARG A 249 1.32 3.40 29.53
C ARG A 249 0.84 1.98 29.84
N ARG A 250 -0.47 1.72 29.72
CA ARG A 250 -1.04 0.41 30.00
C ARG A 250 -0.58 -0.62 28.97
N MET A 251 -0.58 -0.26 27.69
CA MET A 251 -0.05 -1.11 26.63
C MET A 251 1.45 -1.34 26.80
N ALA A 252 2.22 -0.28 27.06
CA ALA A 252 3.67 -0.37 27.27
C ALA A 252 4.02 -1.25 28.48
N TYR A 253 3.26 -1.16 29.57
CA TYR A 253 3.43 -2.03 30.73
C TYR A 253 3.01 -3.47 30.44
N GLY A 254 1.88 -3.66 29.76
CA GLY A 254 1.38 -4.98 29.37
C GLY A 254 2.33 -5.72 28.42
N ALA A 255 3.08 -4.99 27.59
CA ALA A 255 4.11 -5.51 26.71
C ALA A 255 5.36 -6.05 27.44
N LEU A 256 5.56 -5.69 28.72
CA LEU A 256 6.72 -6.12 29.50
C LEU A 256 6.44 -7.46 30.20
N PRO A 257 7.26 -8.50 29.98
CA PRO A 257 7.12 -9.77 30.67
C PRO A 257 7.49 -9.65 32.16
N VAL A 258 7.01 -10.61 32.95
CA VAL A 258 7.61 -10.96 34.25
C VAL A 258 8.56 -12.14 34.02
N TYR A 259 9.70 -12.17 34.69
CA TYR A 259 10.64 -13.28 34.56
C TYR A 259 10.66 -14.12 35.84
N GLU A 260 10.14 -15.33 35.73
CA GLU A 260 10.13 -16.33 36.81
C GLU A 260 11.06 -17.48 36.41
N HIS A 261 12.04 -17.80 37.26
CA HIS A 261 13.08 -18.82 36.98
C HIS A 261 13.78 -18.67 35.62
N GLY A 262 13.90 -17.43 35.11
CA GLY A 262 14.54 -17.14 33.82
C GLY A 262 13.61 -17.26 32.61
N LYS A 263 12.38 -17.75 32.78
CA LYS A 263 11.34 -17.81 31.75
C LYS A 263 10.48 -16.56 31.78
N ALA A 264 10.24 -15.97 30.61
CA ALA A 264 9.32 -14.84 30.47
C ALA A 264 7.86 -15.34 30.54
N THR A 265 7.05 -14.70 31.38
CA THR A 265 5.61 -14.94 31.52
C THR A 265 4.84 -13.65 31.24
N GLY A 266 3.87 -13.71 30.32
CA GLY A 266 3.19 -12.52 29.79
C GLY A 266 4.10 -11.64 28.93
N GLY A 267 3.67 -10.41 28.64
CA GLY A 267 4.42 -9.52 27.76
C GLY A 267 4.25 -9.84 26.27
N LEU A 268 5.07 -9.20 25.44
CA LEU A 268 5.11 -9.50 24.01
C LEU A 268 5.67 -10.92 23.76
N PRO A 269 5.20 -11.61 22.72
CA PRO A 269 5.79 -12.88 22.31
C PRO A 269 7.26 -12.73 21.96
N GLY A 270 7.99 -13.85 21.97
CA GLY A 270 9.43 -13.88 21.70
C GLY A 270 9.77 -14.56 20.38
N LEU A 271 11.06 -14.80 20.17
CA LEU A 271 11.60 -15.54 19.03
C LEU A 271 11.01 -16.96 18.88
N ASP A 272 10.59 -17.59 19.98
CA ASP A 272 9.96 -18.92 19.89
C ASP A 272 8.62 -18.85 19.17
N THR A 273 7.80 -17.82 19.42
CA THR A 273 6.53 -17.60 18.71
C THR A 273 6.74 -17.31 17.22
N TRP A 274 7.81 -16.61 16.85
CA TRP A 274 8.17 -16.43 15.44
C TRP A 274 8.44 -17.77 14.74
N ALA A 275 9.13 -18.70 15.41
CA ALA A 275 9.48 -20.00 14.84
C ALA A 275 8.28 -20.93 14.61
N GLU A 276 7.14 -20.65 15.25
CA GLU A 276 5.90 -21.43 15.15
C GLU A 276 5.02 -21.02 13.95
N VAL A 277 5.35 -19.92 13.28
CA VAL A 277 4.55 -19.40 12.16
C VAL A 277 4.98 -20.07 10.86
N GLU A 278 4.10 -20.92 10.32
CA GLU A 278 4.33 -21.73 9.12
C GLU A 278 3.62 -21.17 7.88
N VAL A 279 3.65 -19.84 7.70
CA VAL A 279 3.12 -19.17 6.51
C VAL A 279 4.21 -18.29 5.89
N PRO A 280 4.04 -17.77 4.66
CA PRO A 280 4.88 -16.70 4.14
C PRO A 280 5.06 -15.54 5.13
N ILE A 281 6.30 -15.21 5.47
CA ILE A 281 6.69 -14.09 6.35
C ILE A 281 7.52 -13.08 5.54
N TYR A 282 7.13 -11.80 5.60
CA TYR A 282 7.95 -10.71 5.06
C TYR A 282 8.36 -9.72 6.14
N LEU A 283 9.67 -9.59 6.39
CA LEU A 283 10.23 -8.70 7.40
C LEU A 283 10.80 -7.43 6.73
N ILE A 284 10.24 -6.27 7.05
CA ILE A 284 10.68 -4.99 6.47
C ILE A 284 11.14 -4.07 7.60
N ALA A 285 12.31 -3.44 7.47
CA ALA A 285 12.79 -2.43 8.44
C ALA A 285 13.47 -1.25 7.74
N GLY A 286 13.55 -0.11 8.40
CA GLY A 286 14.32 1.05 7.94
C GLY A 286 15.76 1.00 8.45
N GLU A 287 16.72 1.37 7.61
CA GLU A 287 18.14 1.44 7.98
C GLU A 287 18.41 2.37 9.17
N ASP A 288 17.71 3.51 9.22
CA ASP A 288 17.81 4.53 10.27
C ASP A 288 16.75 4.35 11.38
N ASP A 289 16.15 3.17 11.50
CA ASP A 289 15.25 2.87 12.61
C ASP A 289 16.06 2.69 13.90
N HIS A 290 15.86 3.59 14.88
CA HIS A 290 16.52 3.52 16.19
C HIS A 290 15.63 2.86 17.27
N LEU A 291 14.34 2.68 17.00
CA LEU A 291 13.37 2.10 17.94
C LEU A 291 13.37 0.57 17.83
N THR A 292 13.33 0.09 16.59
CA THR A 292 13.43 -1.33 16.22
C THR A 292 14.51 -1.47 15.15
N PRO A 293 15.79 -1.39 15.53
CA PRO A 293 16.87 -1.35 14.55
C PRO A 293 16.92 -2.59 13.66
N PRO A 294 17.52 -2.53 12.46
CA PRO A 294 17.66 -3.68 11.55
C PRO A 294 18.22 -4.96 12.18
N GLY A 295 18.96 -4.83 13.30
CA GLY A 295 19.41 -5.98 14.09
C GLY A 295 18.27 -6.85 14.64
N GLU A 296 17.08 -6.31 14.86
CA GLU A 296 15.89 -7.06 15.27
C GLU A 296 15.44 -8.03 14.17
N VAL A 297 15.38 -7.56 12.91
CA VAL A 297 15.10 -8.42 11.74
C VAL A 297 16.12 -9.55 11.63
N ARG A 298 17.42 -9.25 11.82
CA ARG A 298 18.48 -10.27 11.77
C ARG A 298 18.31 -11.36 12.83
N LYS A 299 17.88 -11.00 14.05
CA LYS A 299 17.61 -11.98 15.13
C LYS A 299 16.44 -12.89 14.78
N ILE A 300 15.38 -12.34 14.17
CA ILE A 300 14.21 -13.11 13.74
C ILE A 300 14.62 -14.09 12.63
N LEU A 301 15.33 -13.62 11.60
CA LEU A 301 15.83 -14.46 10.51
C LEU A 301 16.68 -15.63 11.02
N GLN A 302 17.67 -15.35 11.90
CA GLN A 302 18.52 -16.38 12.49
C GLN A 302 17.72 -17.46 13.22
N LYS A 303 16.59 -17.11 13.85
CA LYS A 303 15.72 -18.07 14.52
C LYS A 303 14.93 -18.91 13.52
N LEU A 304 14.35 -18.27 12.50
CA LEU A 304 13.55 -18.92 11.46
C LEU A 304 14.39 -19.89 10.61
N ASP A 305 15.63 -19.51 10.27
CA ASP A 305 16.56 -20.37 9.53
C ASP A 305 16.93 -21.63 10.32
N ARG A 306 17.24 -21.47 11.62
CA ARG A 306 17.57 -22.60 12.51
C ARG A 306 16.41 -23.56 12.67
N HIS A 307 15.18 -23.06 12.71
CA HIS A 307 13.98 -23.90 12.79
C HIS A 307 13.77 -24.69 11.48
N THR A 308 13.96 -24.04 10.34
CA THR A 308 13.86 -24.67 9.01
C THR A 308 14.91 -25.77 8.82
N HIS A 309 16.15 -25.53 9.25
CA HIS A 309 17.21 -26.53 9.21
C HIS A 309 16.99 -27.68 10.19
N ARG A 310 16.45 -27.42 11.38
CA ARG A 310 16.15 -28.46 12.37
C ARG A 310 15.01 -29.37 11.90
N SER A 311 13.94 -28.79 11.35
CA SER A 311 12.82 -29.56 10.79
C SER A 311 13.28 -30.44 9.62
N LYS A 312 14.18 -29.94 8.77
CA LYS A 312 14.83 -30.74 7.69
C LYS A 312 15.77 -31.83 8.20
N ILE A 313 16.35 -31.71 9.40
CA ILE A 313 17.21 -32.75 10.00
C ILE A 313 16.34 -33.82 10.68
N ASP A 314 15.25 -33.43 11.34
CA ASP A 314 14.29 -34.35 11.94
C ASP A 314 13.53 -35.15 10.85
N ASP A 315 13.25 -34.56 9.68
CA ASP A 315 12.72 -35.29 8.50
C ASP A 315 13.78 -36.18 7.81
N LYS A 316 15.07 -35.84 7.92
CA LYS A 316 16.19 -36.63 7.36
C LYS A 316 16.56 -37.86 8.18
N HIS A 317 15.92 -38.12 9.32
CA HIS A 317 15.98 -39.43 9.96
C HIS A 317 15.13 -40.50 9.23
N THR A 318 14.45 -40.11 8.16
CA THR A 318 13.95 -41.02 7.12
C THR A 318 14.52 -40.60 5.75
N ASN A 319 15.44 -41.41 5.24
CA ASN A 319 16.07 -41.38 3.92
C ASN A 319 17.30 -40.45 3.74
N HIS A 320 18.46 -41.10 3.80
CA HIS A 320 19.72 -40.63 3.23
C HIS A 320 19.63 -40.54 1.70
N GLU A 321 20.02 -39.42 1.10
CA GLU A 321 21.33 -39.27 0.42
C GLU A 321 21.51 -37.83 -0.09
N ASP A 322 22.76 -37.37 -0.04
CA ASP A 322 23.22 -36.00 -0.29
C ASP A 322 23.22 -35.62 -1.78
N GLN A 323 22.97 -34.33 -2.08
CA GLN A 323 23.88 -33.55 -2.92
C GLN A 323 23.63 -32.03 -2.81
N THR A 324 24.72 -31.31 -3.08
CA THR A 324 25.16 -30.01 -2.56
C THR A 324 24.69 -28.79 -3.36
N LEU A 325 24.56 -27.66 -2.68
CA LEU A 325 24.33 -26.33 -3.25
C LEU A 325 25.50 -25.86 -4.15
N SER A 326 25.16 -25.20 -5.26
CA SER A 326 26.03 -24.18 -5.87
C SER A 326 25.20 -23.00 -6.37
N SER A 327 25.74 -21.82 -6.12
CA SER A 327 25.28 -20.49 -6.52
C SER A 327 25.71 -20.15 -7.95
N SER A 328 24.83 -19.55 -8.75
CA SER A 328 25.25 -18.62 -9.81
C SER A 328 24.11 -17.77 -10.38
N SER A 329 24.44 -16.49 -10.52
CA SER A 329 23.71 -15.41 -11.19
C SER A 329 23.78 -15.57 -12.74
N PRO A 330 23.12 -14.69 -13.54
CA PRO A 330 22.56 -15.01 -14.85
C PRO A 330 23.48 -14.69 -16.03
N THR A 331 23.33 -15.44 -17.13
CA THR A 331 23.84 -15.01 -18.44
C THR A 331 22.88 -15.36 -19.59
N GLN A 332 22.87 -14.43 -20.53
CA GLN A 332 22.08 -14.20 -21.72
C GLN A 332 22.06 -15.28 -22.82
N VAL A 333 20.92 -15.31 -23.52
CA VAL A 333 20.70 -15.32 -24.99
C VAL A 333 21.42 -16.38 -25.83
N SER A 334 20.64 -17.23 -26.52
CA SER A 334 20.71 -17.34 -27.99
C SER A 334 19.50 -18.04 -28.60
N SER A 335 19.26 -17.66 -29.84
CA SER A 335 18.10 -17.79 -30.71
C SER A 335 18.07 -19.04 -31.59
N GLN A 336 16.87 -19.60 -31.76
CA GLN A 336 16.29 -20.17 -33.01
C GLN A 336 16.93 -21.45 -33.64
N PRO A 337 16.29 -22.12 -34.63
CA PRO A 337 14.86 -22.21 -35.01
C PRO A 337 14.36 -23.65 -35.37
N SER A 338 13.04 -23.74 -35.61
CA SER A 338 12.31 -24.57 -36.60
C SER A 338 12.47 -26.10 -36.70
N GLY A 339 11.33 -26.80 -36.64
CA GLY A 339 11.20 -28.20 -37.05
C GLY A 339 9.72 -28.60 -37.24
N LYS A 340 9.39 -29.03 -38.45
CA LYS A 340 8.06 -29.23 -39.06
C LYS A 340 7.25 -30.43 -38.52
N SER A 341 5.92 -30.23 -38.52
CA SER A 341 4.83 -31.05 -39.10
C SER A 341 4.95 -32.58 -39.15
N ARG A 342 3.90 -33.27 -38.69
CA ARG A 342 3.24 -34.35 -39.44
C ARG A 342 1.84 -34.70 -38.88
N ASP A 343 0.88 -34.70 -39.81
CA ASP A 343 -0.44 -35.33 -39.78
C ASP A 343 -0.33 -36.85 -39.54
N ASP A 344 -1.43 -37.45 -39.03
CA ASP A 344 -2.13 -38.55 -39.72
C ASP A 344 -3.46 -38.89 -38.98
N THR A 345 -4.55 -38.41 -39.58
CA THR A 345 -5.79 -39.09 -40.02
C THR A 345 -6.49 -40.23 -39.22
N GLU A 346 -7.81 -39.99 -39.05
CA GLU A 346 -8.98 -40.89 -39.22
C GLU A 346 -9.18 -42.15 -38.34
N GLY A 347 -10.39 -42.48 -37.85
CA GLY A 347 -11.72 -41.93 -38.06
C GLY A 347 -12.83 -42.78 -37.42
N SER A 348 -14.08 -42.51 -37.83
CA SER A 348 -15.33 -43.27 -37.62
C SER A 348 -16.16 -42.89 -36.38
N LEU A 349 -17.49 -42.70 -36.39
CA LEU A 349 -18.56 -42.28 -37.32
C LEU A 349 -19.88 -42.41 -36.52
N ALA A 350 -20.92 -41.68 -36.94
CA ALA A 350 -22.36 -41.80 -36.59
C ALA A 350 -22.82 -41.16 -35.25
N LYS A 351 -23.95 -40.43 -35.16
CA LYS A 351 -25.07 -40.23 -36.08
C LYS A 351 -25.91 -39.00 -35.67
N ASP A 352 -26.64 -38.49 -36.66
CA ASP A 352 -27.58 -37.37 -36.67
C ASP A 352 -28.59 -37.31 -35.51
N ASP A 353 -28.97 -36.09 -35.13
CA ASP A 353 -30.38 -35.72 -35.17
C ASP A 353 -30.55 -34.23 -35.53
N THR A 354 -31.41 -34.01 -36.51
CA THR A 354 -31.71 -32.73 -37.16
C THR A 354 -32.90 -32.05 -36.48
N SER A 355 -32.74 -30.79 -36.08
CA SER A 355 -33.86 -29.87 -35.93
C SER A 355 -33.46 -28.47 -36.39
N THR A 356 -33.96 -28.11 -37.56
CA THR A 356 -33.88 -26.80 -38.18
C THR A 356 -34.65 -25.74 -37.40
N HIS A 357 -33.96 -24.69 -36.95
CA HIS A 357 -34.51 -23.35 -36.77
C HIS A 357 -33.49 -22.33 -37.26
N GLN A 358 -33.87 -21.55 -38.28
CA GLN A 358 -33.15 -20.38 -38.82
C GLN A 358 -33.51 -19.10 -38.04
N ALA A 359 -32.59 -18.13 -38.07
CA ALA A 359 -32.63 -16.74 -37.54
C ALA A 359 -32.31 -16.64 -36.02
N ASP A 360 -31.36 -15.85 -35.52
CA ASP A 360 -30.72 -14.62 -36.00
C ASP A 360 -29.21 -14.60 -35.68
N ASP A 361 -28.41 -14.07 -36.62
CA ASP A 361 -26.99 -13.76 -36.44
C ASP A 361 -26.82 -12.55 -35.50
N ASP A 362 -26.62 -12.81 -34.21
CA ASP A 362 -25.98 -11.87 -33.29
C ASP A 362 -24.47 -12.14 -33.34
N PRO A 363 -23.57 -11.17 -33.63
CA PRO A 363 -22.14 -11.44 -33.70
C PRO A 363 -21.62 -11.72 -32.29
N SER A 364 -21.66 -13.00 -31.91
CA SER A 364 -21.04 -13.49 -30.69
C SER A 364 -19.55 -13.20 -30.78
N THR A 365 -19.09 -12.32 -29.87
CA THR A 365 -17.70 -12.11 -29.50
C THR A 365 -16.97 -13.47 -29.49
N PRO A 366 -15.79 -13.61 -30.11
CA PRO A 366 -15.07 -14.88 -30.10
C PRO A 366 -14.91 -15.35 -28.65
N SER A 367 -15.31 -16.59 -28.37
CA SER A 367 -15.13 -17.21 -27.06
C SER A 367 -13.63 -17.32 -26.79
N GLU A 368 -13.07 -16.29 -26.16
CA GLU A 368 -11.73 -16.36 -25.57
C GLU A 368 -11.70 -17.52 -24.58
N SER A 369 -10.61 -18.30 -24.60
CA SER A 369 -10.35 -19.41 -23.68
C SER A 369 -10.61 -18.97 -22.22
N PRO A 370 -11.10 -19.87 -21.34
CA PRO A 370 -11.40 -19.51 -19.95
C PRO A 370 -10.19 -18.80 -19.33
N ALA A 371 -10.43 -17.60 -18.78
CA ALA A 371 -9.36 -16.78 -18.23
C ALA A 371 -8.59 -17.59 -17.18
N PHE A 372 -7.26 -17.59 -17.27
CA PHE A 372 -6.41 -18.23 -16.27
C PHE A 372 -6.71 -17.62 -14.90
N VAL A 373 -7.32 -18.43 -14.03
CA VAL A 373 -7.58 -18.08 -12.64
C VAL A 373 -6.44 -18.66 -11.79
N PRO A 374 -5.59 -17.83 -11.18
CA PRO A 374 -4.51 -18.30 -10.34
C PRO A 374 -5.02 -19.11 -9.17
N GLU A 375 -4.21 -20.05 -8.71
CA GLU A 375 -4.50 -20.81 -7.51
C GLU A 375 -4.53 -19.89 -6.27
N GLN A 376 -5.36 -20.28 -5.30
CA GLN A 376 -5.43 -19.62 -3.99
C GLN A 376 -5.35 -20.71 -2.92
N PRO A 377 -4.14 -21.15 -2.55
CA PRO A 377 -3.95 -22.21 -1.58
C PRO A 377 -4.46 -21.77 -0.20
N ALA A 378 -5.11 -22.68 0.53
CA ALA A 378 -5.51 -22.45 1.92
C ALA A 378 -4.29 -22.32 2.85
N HIS A 379 -3.18 -22.99 2.51
CA HIS A 379 -1.90 -22.94 3.21
C HIS A 379 -0.79 -22.72 2.18
N PRO A 380 -0.42 -21.46 1.88
CA PRO A 380 0.68 -21.16 0.97
C PRO A 380 2.02 -21.70 1.51
N THR A 381 2.93 -22.03 0.61
CA THR A 381 4.25 -22.57 0.98
C THR A 381 5.00 -21.60 1.91
N PRO A 382 5.48 -22.06 3.08
CA PRO A 382 6.23 -21.21 3.99
C PRO A 382 7.50 -20.67 3.33
N VAL A 383 7.70 -19.36 3.41
CA VAL A 383 8.86 -18.65 2.89
C VAL A 383 9.16 -17.46 3.78
N VAL A 384 10.44 -17.16 4.00
CA VAL A 384 10.84 -15.98 4.76
C VAL A 384 11.62 -15.05 3.84
N GLN A 385 11.11 -13.84 3.66
CA GLN A 385 11.82 -12.77 2.96
C GLN A 385 12.09 -11.61 3.93
N SER A 386 13.14 -10.84 3.63
CA SER A 386 13.40 -9.61 4.37
C SER A 386 13.91 -8.50 3.47
N PHE A 387 13.64 -7.25 3.85
CA PHE A 387 14.15 -6.08 3.16
C PHE A 387 14.46 -4.97 4.16
N ILE A 388 15.72 -4.52 4.15
CA ILE A 388 16.13 -3.32 4.89
C ILE A 388 16.08 -2.16 3.91
N MET A 389 15.11 -1.27 4.10
CA MET A 389 14.93 -0.09 3.27
C MET A 389 16.07 0.91 3.58
N PRO A 390 16.77 1.41 2.55
CA PRO A 390 17.95 2.24 2.75
C PRO A 390 17.61 3.60 3.35
N SER A 391 18.62 4.24 3.94
CA SER A 391 18.55 5.60 4.48
C SER A 391 17.91 6.57 3.47
N PRO A 392 17.00 7.48 3.90
CA PRO A 392 16.68 7.83 5.28
C PRO A 392 15.48 7.07 5.90
N ALA A 393 15.22 5.84 5.46
CA ALA A 393 14.12 5.03 6.00
C ALA A 393 14.28 4.75 7.51
N ASN A 394 13.25 5.04 8.30
CA ASN A 394 13.26 4.95 9.76
C ASN A 394 11.97 4.29 10.29
N HIS A 395 11.69 4.36 11.59
CA HIS A 395 10.53 3.68 12.20
C HIS A 395 9.17 4.08 11.60
N ALA A 396 9.09 5.25 10.98
CA ALA A 396 7.87 5.82 10.38
C ALA A 396 7.59 5.36 8.94
N LEU A 397 8.22 4.27 8.46
CA LEU A 397 8.05 3.72 7.11
C LEU A 397 6.61 3.72 6.57
N LEU A 398 5.64 3.37 7.43
CA LEU A 398 4.23 3.27 7.06
C LEU A 398 3.64 4.57 6.48
N TYR A 399 4.08 5.73 6.97
CA TYR A 399 3.53 7.03 6.62
C TYR A 399 4.58 8.04 6.21
N MET A 400 5.83 7.61 6.00
CA MET A 400 6.85 8.44 5.38
C MET A 400 6.49 8.66 3.90
N PRO A 401 6.28 9.91 3.43
CA PRO A 401 5.77 10.18 2.09
C PRO A 401 6.59 9.50 0.99
N ARG A 402 7.92 9.54 1.12
CA ARG A 402 8.86 8.95 0.16
C ARG A 402 8.84 7.42 0.11
N PHE A 403 8.48 6.75 1.19
CA PHE A 403 8.64 5.30 1.32
C PHE A 403 7.32 4.53 1.43
N SER A 404 6.22 5.18 1.81
CA SER A 404 4.91 4.51 1.96
C SER A 404 4.43 3.83 0.67
N ARG A 405 4.66 4.42 -0.51
CA ARG A 405 4.36 3.79 -1.80
C ARG A 405 5.29 2.63 -2.14
N VAL A 406 6.60 2.79 -1.88
CA VAL A 406 7.58 1.71 -2.06
C VAL A 406 7.22 0.52 -1.18
N LEU A 407 6.85 0.78 0.08
CA LEU A 407 6.38 -0.21 1.03
C LEU A 407 5.12 -0.92 0.51
N ALA A 408 4.14 -0.18 0.01
CA ALA A 408 2.94 -0.78 -0.59
C ALA A 408 3.28 -1.69 -1.79
N GLY A 409 4.21 -1.28 -2.66
CA GLY A 409 4.71 -2.07 -3.77
C GLY A 409 5.36 -3.38 -3.32
N LEU A 410 6.32 -3.29 -2.40
CA LEU A 410 7.01 -4.46 -1.83
C LEU A 410 6.04 -5.46 -1.21
N ILE A 411 5.09 -4.97 -0.41
CA ILE A 411 4.06 -5.81 0.22
C ILE A 411 3.18 -6.47 -0.85
N SER A 412 2.73 -5.70 -1.84
CA SER A 412 1.86 -6.21 -2.90
C SER A 412 2.53 -7.29 -3.74
N ASP A 413 3.79 -7.06 -4.13
CA ASP A 413 4.57 -8.02 -4.92
C ASP A 413 4.83 -9.30 -4.12
N PHE A 414 5.17 -9.18 -2.83
CA PHE A 414 5.31 -10.33 -1.92
C PHE A 414 4.02 -11.16 -1.85
N LEU A 415 2.88 -10.51 -1.62
CA LEU A 415 1.59 -11.20 -1.49
C LEU A 415 1.14 -11.84 -2.81
N ALA A 416 1.32 -11.14 -3.94
CA ALA A 416 0.98 -11.66 -5.26
C ALA A 416 1.83 -12.88 -5.62
N HIS A 417 3.10 -12.92 -5.21
CA HIS A 417 4.02 -13.99 -5.55
C HIS A 417 3.94 -15.20 -4.61
N HIS A 418 3.82 -14.97 -3.29
CA HIS A 418 3.92 -16.03 -2.28
C HIS A 418 2.60 -16.45 -1.64
N VAL A 419 1.50 -15.71 -1.87
CA VAL A 419 0.17 -16.07 -1.36
C VAL A 419 -0.75 -16.46 -2.52
N THR A 420 -1.04 -15.53 -3.42
CA THR A 420 -1.82 -15.79 -4.63
C THR A 420 -1.69 -14.65 -5.62
N GLN A 421 -1.51 -14.96 -6.91
CA GLN A 421 -1.48 -13.95 -7.97
C GLN A 421 -2.84 -13.22 -8.11
N ARG A 422 -3.91 -13.73 -7.49
CA ARG A 422 -5.19 -13.02 -7.40
C ARG A 422 -5.10 -11.66 -6.71
N LEU A 423 -4.07 -11.43 -5.88
CA LEU A 423 -3.79 -10.14 -5.23
C LEU A 423 -3.02 -9.16 -6.13
N SER A 424 -2.62 -9.56 -7.34
CA SER A 424 -2.04 -8.67 -8.33
C SER A 424 -3.12 -7.81 -8.99
N LEU A 425 -3.05 -6.48 -8.81
CA LEU A 425 -3.96 -5.54 -9.49
C LEU A 425 -3.91 -5.71 -11.01
N ALA A 426 -2.72 -5.93 -11.57
CA ALA A 426 -2.55 -6.16 -13.00
C ALA A 426 -3.36 -7.38 -13.47
N TRP A 427 -3.27 -8.50 -12.74
CA TRP A 427 -4.07 -9.68 -13.05
C TRP A 427 -5.57 -9.41 -12.87
N GLN A 428 -6.00 -8.76 -11.78
CA GLN A 428 -7.41 -8.45 -11.55
C GLN A 428 -8.00 -7.57 -12.66
N LEU A 429 -7.26 -6.56 -13.11
CA LEU A 429 -7.67 -5.68 -14.20
C LEU A 429 -7.75 -6.43 -15.54
N GLN A 430 -6.79 -7.32 -15.82
CA GLN A 430 -6.83 -8.17 -17.01
C GLN A 430 -8.04 -9.12 -16.98
N TYR A 431 -8.29 -9.76 -15.84
CA TYR A 431 -9.43 -10.66 -15.64
C TYR A 431 -10.76 -9.92 -15.82
N LEU A 432 -10.92 -8.77 -15.16
CA LEU A 432 -12.17 -8.01 -15.16
C LEU A 432 -12.42 -7.21 -16.44
N SER A 433 -11.38 -6.88 -17.20
CA SER A 433 -11.51 -6.26 -18.53
C SER A 433 -12.09 -7.25 -19.54
N ARG A 434 -11.69 -8.53 -19.52
CA ARG A 434 -12.23 -9.57 -20.41
C ARG A 434 -13.74 -9.76 -20.21
N GLU A 435 -14.20 -9.68 -18.97
CA GLU A 435 -15.62 -9.77 -18.65
C GLU A 435 -16.38 -8.44 -18.85
N GLY A 436 -15.71 -7.36 -19.28
CA GLY A 436 -16.29 -6.02 -19.43
C GLY A 436 -16.69 -5.34 -18.11
N LYS A 437 -16.30 -5.91 -16.95
CA LYS A 437 -16.73 -5.50 -15.61
C LYS A 437 -15.86 -4.39 -15.01
N TRP A 438 -14.63 -4.22 -15.50
CA TRP A 438 -13.73 -3.13 -15.13
C TRP A 438 -12.90 -2.67 -16.35
N ASP A 439 -13.55 -1.96 -17.26
CA ASP A 439 -12.93 -1.49 -18.51
C ASP A 439 -13.34 -0.06 -18.88
N VAL A 440 -12.77 0.46 -19.96
CA VAL A 440 -13.13 1.74 -20.56
C VAL A 440 -14.58 1.73 -21.06
N LYS A 441 -15.28 2.87 -20.91
CA LYS A 441 -16.73 2.96 -21.19
C LYS A 441 -17.10 2.73 -22.66
N ASN A 442 -16.18 3.00 -23.58
CA ASN A 442 -16.36 2.77 -25.01
C ASN A 442 -15.00 2.44 -25.61
N LEU A 443 -14.74 1.14 -25.78
CA LEU A 443 -13.47 0.61 -26.26
C LEU A 443 -13.17 1.02 -27.70
N ASN A 444 -14.17 1.01 -28.59
CA ASN A 444 -13.98 1.38 -29.99
C ASN A 444 -13.52 2.85 -30.13
N LYS A 445 -14.18 3.75 -29.41
CA LYS A 445 -13.78 5.16 -29.33
C LYS A 445 -12.42 5.32 -28.66
N TRP A 446 -12.10 4.52 -27.65
CA TRP A 446 -10.80 4.59 -27.00
C TRP A 446 -9.67 4.10 -27.93
N LYS A 447 -9.90 3.03 -28.70
CA LYS A 447 -8.95 2.51 -29.69
C LYS A 447 -8.71 3.50 -30.83
N SER A 448 -9.75 4.20 -31.28
CA SER A 448 -9.64 5.21 -32.34
C SER A 448 -8.91 6.50 -31.92
N VAL A 449 -8.60 6.67 -30.64
CA VAL A 449 -7.91 7.85 -30.11
C VAL A 449 -6.42 7.56 -30.01
N ALA A 450 -5.60 8.49 -30.51
CA ALA A 450 -4.15 8.42 -30.40
C ALA A 450 -3.72 8.27 -28.93
N PRO A 451 -2.84 7.30 -28.59
CA PRO A 451 -2.37 7.07 -27.23
C PRO A 451 -1.81 8.31 -26.53
N VAL A 452 -0.87 8.97 -27.19
CA VAL A 452 -0.12 10.13 -26.69
C VAL A 452 -0.18 11.23 -27.76
N SER A 453 -0.31 12.50 -27.35
CA SER A 453 -0.28 13.66 -28.25
C SER A 453 1.12 14.01 -28.69
N GLU A 454 1.24 14.96 -29.63
CA GLU A 454 2.47 15.70 -29.83
C GLU A 454 2.82 16.58 -28.62
N GLU A 455 3.99 17.19 -28.65
CA GLU A 455 4.53 18.03 -27.59
C GLU A 455 3.70 19.31 -27.40
N ILE A 456 3.47 19.68 -26.14
CA ILE A 456 2.71 20.87 -25.78
C ILE A 456 3.54 21.72 -24.82
N GLY A 457 3.85 22.95 -25.23
CA GLY A 457 4.61 23.91 -24.45
C GLY A 457 5.16 25.04 -25.31
N PRO A 458 5.96 25.95 -24.72
CA PRO A 458 6.79 26.88 -25.48
C PRO A 458 7.67 26.17 -26.50
N GLU A 459 7.98 26.86 -27.61
CA GLU A 459 8.86 26.34 -28.64
C GLU A 459 10.23 25.94 -28.06
N GLY A 460 10.66 24.70 -28.33
CA GLY A 460 11.91 24.13 -27.81
C GLY A 460 11.88 23.69 -26.35
N TYR A 461 10.82 23.97 -25.60
CA TYR A 461 10.68 23.62 -24.17
C TYR A 461 9.33 22.98 -23.90
N PRO A 462 9.11 21.74 -24.35
CA PRO A 462 7.84 21.07 -24.14
C PRO A 462 7.61 20.80 -22.63
N ILE A 463 6.36 20.90 -22.20
CA ILE A 463 5.98 20.71 -20.79
C ILE A 463 5.07 19.49 -20.65
N PHE A 464 4.15 19.31 -21.61
CA PHE A 464 3.13 18.29 -21.53
C PHE A 464 3.07 17.41 -22.78
N ARG A 465 2.56 16.20 -22.56
CA ARG A 465 1.83 15.43 -23.58
C ARG A 465 0.48 15.03 -23.02
N ALA A 466 -0.58 15.20 -23.81
CA ALA A 466 -1.92 14.73 -23.48
C ALA A 466 -2.05 13.25 -23.84
N ILE A 467 -2.47 12.44 -22.88
CA ILE A 467 -2.53 10.98 -23.00
C ILE A 467 -4.00 10.54 -22.84
N LYS A 468 -4.43 9.49 -23.56
CA LYS A 468 -5.65 8.75 -23.19
C LYS A 468 -5.33 7.82 -22.00
N THR A 469 -6.32 7.42 -21.21
CA THR A 469 -6.06 6.46 -20.11
C THR A 469 -5.39 5.21 -20.67
N LEU A 470 -4.40 4.68 -19.97
CA LEU A 470 -3.83 3.36 -20.28
C LEU A 470 -4.84 2.28 -19.90
N ARG A 471 -4.60 1.04 -20.34
CA ARG A 471 -5.42 -0.12 -20.03
C ARG A 471 -4.54 -1.35 -19.85
N GLU A 472 -4.68 -2.05 -18.72
CA GLU A 472 -3.81 -3.20 -18.38
C GLU A 472 -3.91 -4.33 -19.40
N ALA A 473 -5.12 -4.56 -19.91
CA ALA A 473 -5.44 -5.62 -20.86
C ALA A 473 -5.22 -5.20 -22.32
N ASP A 474 -4.62 -4.03 -22.59
CA ASP A 474 -4.28 -3.61 -23.95
C ASP A 474 -2.85 -4.02 -24.31
N ASN A 475 -2.60 -4.29 -25.58
CA ASN A 475 -1.29 -4.66 -26.10
C ASN A 475 -0.53 -3.48 -26.73
N VAL A 476 -1.14 -2.29 -26.81
CA VAL A 476 -0.52 -1.10 -27.42
C VAL A 476 -0.35 0.02 -26.41
N HIS A 477 -1.36 0.28 -25.57
CA HIS A 477 -1.36 1.38 -24.60
C HIS A 477 -1.65 0.87 -23.18
N CYS A 478 -0.80 -0.04 -22.72
CA CYS A 478 -0.70 -0.53 -21.35
C CYS A 478 0.58 0.01 -20.66
N PRO A 479 0.73 -0.13 -19.33
CA PRO A 479 1.86 0.45 -18.61
C PRO A 479 3.23 0.00 -19.12
N SER A 480 3.41 -1.29 -19.44
CA SER A 480 4.70 -1.82 -19.93
C SER A 480 5.09 -1.21 -21.28
N GLU A 481 4.17 -1.22 -22.24
CA GLU A 481 4.39 -0.63 -23.57
C GLU A 481 4.58 0.88 -23.48
N PHE A 482 3.84 1.56 -22.59
CA PHE A 482 4.00 2.98 -22.37
C PHE A 482 5.40 3.31 -21.85
N VAL A 483 5.87 2.59 -20.83
CA VAL A 483 7.23 2.75 -20.29
C VAL A 483 8.27 2.51 -21.37
N GLN A 484 8.15 1.40 -22.10
CA GLN A 484 9.11 1.05 -23.14
C GLN A 484 9.23 2.14 -24.21
N ASN A 485 8.10 2.74 -24.61
CA ASN A 485 8.07 3.70 -25.71
C ASN A 485 8.26 5.16 -25.27
N TRP A 486 7.93 5.51 -24.01
CA TRP A 486 7.82 6.91 -23.57
C TRP A 486 8.61 7.26 -22.31
N SER A 487 9.16 6.32 -21.55
CA SER A 487 9.88 6.64 -20.29
C SER A 487 11.14 7.49 -20.48
N SER A 488 11.69 7.55 -21.69
CA SER A 488 12.80 8.45 -22.03
C SER A 488 12.39 9.93 -21.99
N VAL A 489 11.11 10.23 -22.28
CA VAL A 489 10.60 11.61 -22.41
C VAL A 489 9.48 11.93 -21.42
N VAL A 490 8.54 11.04 -21.15
CA VAL A 490 7.48 11.23 -20.14
C VAL A 490 7.96 10.67 -18.81
N LYS A 491 8.25 11.54 -17.84
CA LYS A 491 8.82 11.15 -16.54
C LYS A 491 7.82 11.13 -15.40
N ASP A 492 6.68 11.77 -15.61
CA ASP A 492 5.56 11.80 -14.67
C ASP A 492 4.23 11.72 -15.41
N VAL A 493 3.25 11.06 -14.82
CA VAL A 493 1.88 10.95 -15.34
C VAL A 493 0.90 11.47 -14.29
N ILE A 494 0.11 12.48 -14.64
CA ILE A 494 -1.00 12.99 -13.85
C ILE A 494 -2.31 12.40 -14.36
N ASP A 495 -2.94 11.58 -13.53
CA ASP A 495 -4.26 11.01 -13.74
C ASP A 495 -5.32 11.92 -13.12
N ILE A 496 -6.04 12.65 -13.98
CA ILE A 496 -7.08 13.58 -13.52
C ILE A 496 -8.47 12.93 -13.39
N SER A 497 -8.58 11.61 -13.56
CA SER A 497 -9.84 10.88 -13.44
C SER A 497 -10.25 10.69 -11.98
N LYS A 498 -11.57 10.62 -11.72
CA LYS A 498 -12.10 10.40 -10.37
C LYS A 498 -11.95 8.94 -9.93
N ASP A 499 -12.32 8.03 -10.83
CA ASP A 499 -12.37 6.60 -10.56
C ASP A 499 -10.97 5.99 -10.59
N GLN A 500 -10.81 4.77 -10.07
CA GLN A 500 -9.55 4.05 -10.19
C GLN A 500 -9.20 3.78 -11.66
N PRO A 501 -7.92 3.89 -12.03
CA PRO A 501 -7.49 3.61 -13.39
C PRO A 501 -7.74 2.15 -13.76
N VAL A 502 -7.95 1.90 -15.06
CA VAL A 502 -8.08 0.54 -15.62
C VAL A 502 -6.73 -0.08 -15.95
N TYR A 503 -5.68 0.36 -15.25
CA TYR A 503 -4.30 -0.10 -15.35
C TYR A 503 -3.62 0.04 -13.99
N ASP A 504 -2.59 -0.76 -13.74
CA ASP A 504 -1.79 -0.68 -12.52
C ASP A 504 -0.76 0.44 -12.62
N PRO A 505 -0.89 1.54 -11.84
CA PRO A 505 0.06 2.65 -11.92
C PRO A 505 1.48 2.27 -11.52
N ARG A 506 1.66 1.21 -10.74
CA ARG A 506 2.99 0.73 -10.32
C ARG A 506 3.78 0.18 -11.50
N GLY A 507 3.10 -0.26 -12.57
CA GLY A 507 3.75 -0.60 -13.84
C GLY A 507 4.53 0.57 -14.42
N LEU A 508 4.01 1.81 -14.28
CA LEU A 508 4.71 3.03 -14.69
C LEU A 508 5.89 3.33 -13.76
N GLU A 509 5.68 3.25 -12.45
CA GLU A 509 6.71 3.58 -11.45
C GLU A 509 7.92 2.66 -11.54
N ARG A 510 7.71 1.35 -11.79
CA ARG A 510 8.80 0.38 -12.06
C ARG A 510 9.61 0.75 -13.31
N GLY A 511 8.98 1.44 -14.26
CA GLY A 511 9.60 1.97 -15.47
C GLY A 511 10.24 3.34 -15.32
N GLY A 512 10.34 3.88 -14.11
CA GLY A 512 10.88 5.23 -13.87
C GLY A 512 9.91 6.37 -14.19
N VAL A 513 8.62 6.07 -14.42
CA VAL A 513 7.58 7.08 -14.68
C VAL A 513 6.72 7.25 -13.44
N HIS A 514 6.82 8.40 -12.78
CA HIS A 514 6.11 8.65 -11.52
C HIS A 514 4.62 8.91 -11.74
N TYR A 515 3.76 8.28 -10.94
CA TYR A 515 2.30 8.44 -11.05
C TYR A 515 1.73 9.41 -9.99
N HIS A 516 0.82 10.29 -10.42
CA HIS A 516 0.16 11.29 -9.59
C HIS A 516 -1.35 11.28 -9.83
N LYS A 517 -2.14 10.91 -8.82
CA LYS A 517 -3.60 10.98 -8.88
C LYS A 517 -4.08 12.38 -8.51
N PHE A 518 -4.87 13.01 -9.38
CA PHE A 518 -5.48 14.33 -9.18
C PHE A 518 -6.98 14.25 -9.49
N PRO A 519 -7.81 13.69 -8.60
CA PRO A 519 -9.18 13.32 -8.96
C PRO A 519 -10.06 14.55 -9.19
N THR A 520 -10.69 14.63 -10.36
CA THR A 520 -11.63 15.72 -10.70
C THR A 520 -13.01 15.21 -11.09
N VAL A 521 -14.02 16.04 -10.90
CA VAL A 521 -15.40 15.69 -11.29
C VAL A 521 -15.52 15.59 -12.81
N SER A 522 -16.17 14.53 -13.28
CA SER A 522 -16.33 14.29 -14.72
C SER A 522 -17.38 15.22 -15.34
N LYS A 523 -17.20 15.54 -16.62
CA LYS A 523 -18.14 16.30 -17.47
C LYS A 523 -18.36 17.77 -17.13
N ILE A 524 -17.77 18.29 -16.05
CA ILE A 524 -17.82 19.72 -15.71
C ILE A 524 -16.43 20.36 -15.83
N PRO A 525 -16.34 21.66 -16.15
CA PRO A 525 -15.08 22.39 -16.10
C PRO A 525 -14.51 22.40 -14.66
N PRO A 526 -13.19 22.24 -14.50
CA PRO A 526 -12.53 22.42 -13.22
C PRO A 526 -12.81 23.79 -12.60
N GLN A 527 -12.97 23.80 -11.28
CA GLN A 527 -13.12 25.02 -10.50
C GLN A 527 -11.78 25.77 -10.36
N PRO A 528 -11.77 27.09 -10.11
CA PRO A 528 -10.53 27.87 -10.00
C PRO A 528 -9.51 27.31 -9.00
N ASN A 529 -9.98 26.83 -7.84
CA ASN A 529 -9.13 26.20 -6.83
C ASN A 529 -8.54 24.84 -7.30
N GLU A 530 -9.28 24.07 -8.11
CA GLU A 530 -8.76 22.85 -8.74
C GLU A 530 -7.68 23.18 -9.78
N VAL A 531 -7.88 24.25 -10.56
CA VAL A 531 -6.88 24.74 -11.52
C VAL A 531 -5.61 25.18 -10.81
N GLU A 532 -5.73 25.99 -9.76
CA GLU A 532 -4.59 26.43 -8.95
C GLU A 532 -3.83 25.23 -8.35
N SER A 533 -4.56 24.26 -7.79
CA SER A 533 -3.97 23.05 -7.21
C SER A 533 -3.24 22.19 -8.26
N PHE A 534 -3.79 22.09 -9.47
CA PHE A 534 -3.15 21.40 -10.59
C PHE A 534 -1.87 22.11 -11.02
N ILE A 535 -1.90 23.44 -11.14
CA ILE A 535 -0.72 24.24 -11.50
C ILE A 535 0.39 24.05 -10.46
N GLN A 536 0.06 24.16 -9.17
CA GLN A 536 1.02 23.91 -8.09
C GLN A 536 1.58 22.48 -8.11
N LEU A 537 0.77 21.48 -8.47
CA LEU A 537 1.24 20.10 -8.63
C LEU A 537 2.25 19.99 -9.77
N VAL A 538 1.97 20.57 -10.94
CA VAL A 538 2.90 20.56 -12.07
C VAL A 538 4.19 21.31 -11.73
N ASP A 539 4.10 22.48 -11.10
CA ASP A 539 5.27 23.26 -10.65
C ASP A 539 6.18 22.42 -9.74
N ARG A 540 5.59 21.72 -8.75
CA ARG A 540 6.33 20.79 -7.88
C ARG A 540 6.98 19.65 -8.65
N ILE A 541 6.23 19.02 -9.56
CA ILE A 541 6.75 17.91 -10.39
C ILE A 541 7.93 18.39 -11.23
N ARG A 542 7.81 19.53 -11.91
CA ARG A 542 8.87 20.09 -12.76
C ARG A 542 10.12 20.44 -11.97
N ASN A 543 9.98 20.98 -10.76
CA ASN A 543 11.12 21.22 -9.89
C ASN A 543 11.78 19.90 -9.44
N ALA A 544 10.99 18.89 -9.06
CA ALA A 544 11.52 17.57 -8.72
C ALA A 544 12.13 16.82 -9.92
N GLN A 545 11.67 17.09 -11.15
CA GLN A 545 12.29 16.58 -12.37
C GLN A 545 13.70 17.14 -12.59
N LYS A 546 13.97 18.41 -12.26
CA LYS A 546 15.32 18.99 -12.37
C LYS A 546 16.31 18.24 -11.48
N GLU A 547 15.97 18.05 -10.22
CA GLU A 547 16.80 17.30 -9.27
C GLU A 547 16.97 15.82 -9.67
N ARG A 548 15.94 15.23 -10.26
CA ARG A 548 15.99 13.85 -10.79
C ARG A 548 16.88 13.74 -12.01
N ALA A 549 16.77 14.67 -12.95
CA ALA A 549 17.56 14.68 -14.16
C ALA A 549 19.06 14.64 -13.85
N ASP A 550 19.51 15.45 -12.90
CA ASP A 550 20.92 15.48 -12.48
C ASP A 550 21.34 14.17 -11.81
N ARG A 551 20.50 13.64 -10.91
CA ARG A 551 20.80 12.43 -10.15
C ARG A 551 20.80 11.17 -11.01
N GLU A 552 19.91 11.10 -11.97
CA GLU A 552 19.68 9.93 -12.83
C GLU A 552 20.41 10.05 -14.18
N GLY A 553 21.04 11.19 -14.47
CA GLY A 553 21.82 11.41 -15.69
C GLY A 553 20.98 11.39 -16.97
N TRP A 554 19.87 12.14 -17.00
CA TRP A 554 19.00 12.18 -18.19
C TRP A 554 19.72 12.85 -19.37
N GLU A 555 19.64 12.26 -20.57
CA GLU A 555 20.33 12.77 -21.77
C GLU A 555 19.74 14.10 -22.29
N HIS A 556 18.41 14.23 -22.28
CA HIS A 556 17.67 15.38 -22.80
C HIS A 556 16.62 15.88 -21.79
N PRO A 557 17.04 16.39 -20.61
CA PRO A 557 16.13 16.80 -19.55
C PRO A 557 15.18 17.94 -19.97
N GLU A 558 15.62 18.80 -20.89
CA GLU A 558 14.82 19.89 -21.47
C GLU A 558 13.64 19.39 -22.31
N LYS A 559 13.73 18.17 -22.86
CA LYS A 559 12.67 17.52 -23.63
C LYS A 559 11.77 16.63 -22.78
N CYS A 560 12.11 16.42 -21.50
CA CYS A 560 11.29 15.61 -20.61
C CYS A 560 10.01 16.36 -20.22
N VAL A 561 8.88 15.65 -20.19
CA VAL A 561 7.53 16.22 -20.03
C VAL A 561 6.72 15.52 -18.94
N VAL A 562 5.57 16.13 -18.62
CA VAL A 562 4.52 15.55 -17.78
C VAL A 562 3.38 15.07 -18.67
N GLY A 563 3.07 13.78 -18.59
CA GLY A 563 1.89 13.19 -19.20
C GLY A 563 0.63 13.55 -18.41
N VAL A 564 -0.44 13.97 -19.08
CA VAL A 564 -1.72 14.25 -18.41
C VAL A 564 -2.83 13.49 -19.10
N HIS A 565 -3.61 12.69 -18.34
CA HIS A 565 -4.75 11.98 -18.91
C HIS A 565 -6.00 12.08 -18.05
N CYS A 566 -7.14 12.10 -18.74
CA CYS A 566 -8.42 11.71 -18.18
C CYS A 566 -8.80 10.35 -18.77
N HIS A 567 -9.97 10.23 -19.39
CA HIS A 567 -10.36 9.03 -20.12
C HIS A 567 -9.78 9.02 -21.55
N TYR A 568 -10.04 10.08 -22.32
CA TYR A 568 -9.61 10.17 -23.72
C TYR A 568 -8.53 11.24 -23.98
N GLY A 569 -8.20 12.06 -22.97
CA GLY A 569 -7.18 13.11 -23.12
C GLY A 569 -7.59 14.30 -24.01
N PHE A 570 -8.85 14.76 -23.92
CA PHE A 570 -9.35 15.92 -24.69
C PHE A 570 -9.84 17.05 -23.78
N ASN A 571 -11.09 17.01 -23.30
CA ASN A 571 -11.73 18.18 -22.66
C ASN A 571 -11.06 18.64 -21.36
N ARG A 572 -11.13 17.84 -20.28
CA ARG A 572 -10.54 18.21 -18.98
C ARG A 572 -9.02 18.32 -19.06
N THR A 573 -8.39 17.39 -19.78
CA THR A 573 -6.93 17.39 -20.00
C THR A 573 -6.50 18.68 -20.70
N GLY A 574 -7.15 19.05 -21.80
CA GLY A 574 -6.88 20.29 -22.52
C GLY A 574 -7.18 21.52 -21.67
N TYR A 575 -8.28 21.52 -20.90
CA TYR A 575 -8.61 22.63 -20.01
C TYR A 575 -7.48 22.92 -19.01
N PHE A 576 -7.01 21.91 -18.28
CA PHE A 576 -5.91 22.08 -17.32
C PHE A 576 -4.59 22.50 -17.99
N ILE A 577 -4.24 21.88 -19.12
CA ILE A 577 -3.03 22.22 -19.87
C ILE A 577 -3.11 23.67 -20.37
N VAL A 578 -4.23 24.09 -20.95
CA VAL A 578 -4.44 25.47 -21.43
C VAL A 578 -4.32 26.46 -20.27
N CYS A 579 -4.97 26.21 -19.14
CA CYS A 579 -4.84 27.08 -17.96
C CYS A 579 -3.37 27.21 -17.52
N TYR A 580 -2.61 26.11 -17.48
CA TYR A 580 -1.19 26.16 -17.12
C TYR A 580 -0.38 26.99 -18.14
N LEU A 581 -0.59 26.81 -19.44
CA LEU A 581 0.13 27.56 -20.47
C LEU A 581 -0.13 29.07 -20.38
N VAL A 582 -1.35 29.47 -20.03
CA VAL A 582 -1.70 30.88 -19.80
C VAL A 582 -1.04 31.40 -18.52
N GLU A 583 -1.25 30.73 -17.40
CA GLU A 583 -0.84 31.18 -16.06
C GLU A 583 0.68 31.09 -15.78
N ARG A 584 1.39 30.20 -16.48
CA ARG A 584 2.83 29.95 -16.25
C ARG A 584 3.71 30.19 -17.45
N CYS A 585 3.17 30.14 -18.67
CA CYS A 585 3.97 30.25 -19.90
C CYS A 585 3.66 31.51 -20.72
N GLY A 586 2.75 32.37 -20.26
CA GLY A 586 2.45 33.65 -20.90
C GLY A 586 1.71 33.55 -22.23
N PHE A 587 1.09 32.41 -22.52
CA PHE A 587 0.28 32.26 -23.73
C PHE A 587 -1.02 33.08 -23.61
N SER A 588 -1.50 33.61 -24.73
CA SER A 588 -2.89 34.04 -24.81
C SER A 588 -3.82 32.83 -24.72
N VAL A 589 -5.03 33.02 -24.20
CA VAL A 589 -6.04 31.93 -24.11
C VAL A 589 -6.25 31.26 -25.47
N GLN A 590 -6.43 32.07 -26.52
CA GLN A 590 -6.67 31.55 -27.86
C GLN A 590 -5.44 30.80 -28.41
N GLY A 591 -4.23 31.33 -28.22
CA GLY A 591 -3.00 30.67 -28.64
C GLY A 591 -2.77 29.34 -27.92
N ALA A 592 -3.06 29.26 -26.62
CA ALA A 592 -2.96 28.01 -25.86
C ALA A 592 -4.00 26.96 -26.33
N ILE A 593 -5.24 27.38 -26.64
CA ILE A 593 -6.28 26.49 -27.19
C ILE A 593 -5.86 25.94 -28.56
N GLU A 594 -5.31 26.80 -29.43
CA GLU A 594 -4.84 26.41 -30.76
C GLU A 594 -3.65 25.46 -30.69
N LEU A 595 -2.66 25.76 -29.84
CA LEU A 595 -1.52 24.87 -29.59
C LEU A 595 -1.98 23.49 -29.13
N PHE A 596 -2.93 23.44 -28.18
CA PHE A 596 -3.49 22.16 -27.73
C PHE A 596 -4.22 21.41 -28.85
N ALA A 597 -5.01 22.11 -29.67
CA ALA A 597 -5.73 21.50 -30.79
C ALA A 597 -4.81 21.00 -31.90
N GLN A 598 -3.67 21.66 -32.11
CA GLN A 598 -2.62 21.23 -33.03
C GLN A 598 -1.95 19.94 -32.54
N ALA A 599 -1.54 19.90 -31.27
CA ALA A 599 -0.85 18.74 -30.71
C ALA A 599 -1.78 17.54 -30.47
N ARG A 600 -3.06 17.81 -30.17
CA ARG A 600 -4.12 16.81 -29.92
C ARG A 600 -5.30 17.10 -30.86
N PRO A 601 -5.32 16.52 -32.08
CA PRO A 601 -6.33 16.82 -33.09
C PRO A 601 -7.77 16.75 -32.56
N ASN A 602 -8.60 17.72 -32.94
CA ASN A 602 -9.93 18.03 -32.41
C ASN A 602 -9.96 18.78 -31.05
N GLY A 603 -8.82 18.98 -30.40
CA GLY A 603 -8.67 19.80 -29.20
C GLY A 603 -9.72 19.56 -28.11
N ILE A 604 -10.11 20.63 -27.42
CA ILE A 604 -11.23 20.62 -26.48
C ILE A 604 -12.53 20.62 -27.31
N ARG A 605 -13.34 19.57 -27.15
CA ARG A 605 -14.52 19.31 -27.99
C ARG A 605 -15.81 19.89 -27.42
N HIS A 606 -15.89 20.07 -26.11
CA HIS A 606 -17.10 20.51 -25.43
C HIS A 606 -17.09 22.03 -25.26
N SER A 607 -18.09 22.71 -25.81
CA SER A 607 -18.19 24.19 -25.80
C SER A 607 -18.11 24.78 -24.40
N HIS A 608 -18.81 24.22 -23.41
CA HIS A 608 -18.80 24.74 -22.04
C HIS A 608 -17.41 24.75 -21.37
N PHE A 609 -16.44 23.95 -21.83
CA PHE A 609 -15.05 24.07 -21.38
C PHE A 609 -14.35 25.25 -22.05
N LEU A 610 -14.56 25.46 -23.36
CA LEU A 610 -14.01 26.58 -24.11
C LEU A 610 -14.59 27.92 -23.63
N ASP A 611 -15.89 27.97 -23.39
CA ASP A 611 -16.58 29.17 -22.90
C ASP A 611 -16.02 29.59 -21.55
N ARG A 612 -15.73 28.61 -20.67
CA ARG A 612 -15.16 28.87 -19.35
C ARG A 612 -13.69 29.33 -19.40
N LEU A 613 -12.92 28.94 -20.40
CA LEU A 613 -11.53 29.43 -20.58
C LEU A 613 -11.45 30.88 -21.07
N ARG A 614 -12.53 31.37 -21.69
CA ARG A 614 -12.62 32.72 -22.27
C ARG A 614 -13.19 33.76 -21.30
N LEU A 615 -13.70 33.30 -20.16
CA LEU A 615 -14.16 34.12 -19.03
C LEU A 615 -13.01 34.33 -18.06
#